data_AF-A0A0C3BEA6-F1
#
_entry.id   AF-A0A0C3BEA6-F1
#
_cell.length_a   1.000
_cell.length_b   1.000
_cell.length_c   1.000
_cell.angle_alpha   90.00
_cell.angle_beta   90.00
_cell.angle_gamma   90.00
#
_symmetry.space_group_name_H-M   'P 1'
#
loop_
_entity.id
_entity.type
_entity.pdbx_description
1 polymer ?
#
loop_
_entity_poly.entity_id
_entity_poly.type
_entity_poly.pdbx_seq_one_letter_code
_entity_poly.pdbx_strand_id
1 'polypeptide(L)'
;MTTEQFPHRSADPLSPNHICSLSVEALVRNAYWQTHSNISRLDAKIDELLLQRRSLRIDRHLLSTLLSPVRFLPPELLGEIFRYCLPQDYDESGAHKAVMLPSHVCKRWRDVALSTPALWTNMVLHVTDKTLESQTALVTDWVSRSGNLPLSFTLRGRENVLPIMAVLFQHCARWQHINLSVPLETLQCLEAANGRLQRLETLGIDGCNSPSWVEQILESAPRLRKVSVSRKFLWNGLNDSWAQLTELDASCASYSVGDCLTLLQAVGSLQMLRVSVNSEVVEGHLRLVFSHPLVSLDVCGTGARWMLFDHITLPNIHDSVSAR
;
A
#
# COMPACT_ATOMS: atom_id res chain seq x y z
N MET A 1 -29.55 15.17 77.79
CA MET A 1 -30.00 14.30 78.90
C MET A 1 -30.06 12.90 78.32
N THR A 2 -29.31 11.87 78.70
CA THR A 2 -28.47 11.54 79.87
C THR A 2 -27.80 10.20 79.46
N THR A 3 -26.49 10.14 79.24
CA THR A 3 -25.44 9.53 80.10
C THR A 3 -25.62 8.03 80.45
N GLU A 4 -24.71 7.23 79.87
CA GLU A 4 -24.02 6.00 80.34
C GLU A 4 -24.79 4.74 80.80
N GLN A 5 -24.39 3.56 80.26
CA GLN A 5 -23.40 2.67 80.89
C GLN A 5 -23.02 1.48 79.99
N PHE A 6 -21.73 1.35 79.68
CA PHE A 6 -21.12 0.17 79.05
C PHE A 6 -20.86 -0.92 80.12
N PRO A 7 -21.25 -2.19 79.91
CA PRO A 7 -20.79 -3.26 80.77
C PRO A 7 -19.45 -3.80 80.28
N HIS A 8 -18.43 -3.51 81.08
CA HIS A 8 -17.29 -4.37 81.46
C HIS A 8 -16.56 -5.17 80.37
N ARG A 9 -15.33 -4.69 80.11
CA ARG A 9 -14.17 -5.44 79.57
C ARG A 9 -14.13 -6.88 80.07
N SER A 10 -14.39 -7.84 79.17
CA SER A 10 -13.83 -9.18 79.27
C SER A 10 -12.33 -9.08 79.01
N ALA A 11 -11.53 -9.53 79.98
CA ALA A 11 -10.09 -9.38 80.03
C ALA A 11 -9.38 -9.84 78.74
N ASP A 12 -8.49 -8.99 78.23
CA ASP A 12 -7.54 -9.32 77.18
C ASP A 12 -6.67 -10.51 77.64
N PRO A 13 -6.62 -11.63 76.89
CA PRO A 13 -5.76 -12.77 77.22
C PRO A 13 -4.25 -12.46 77.10
N LEU A 14 -3.89 -11.21 76.76
CA LEU A 14 -2.53 -10.70 76.55
C LEU A 14 -2.03 -9.79 77.70
N SER A 15 -2.73 -9.71 78.84
CA SER A 15 -2.28 -8.88 79.98
C SER A 15 -0.97 -9.43 80.59
N PRO A 16 0.10 -8.61 80.74
CA PRO A 16 1.42 -9.06 81.23
C PRO A 16 1.44 -9.61 82.68
N ASN A 17 0.34 -9.46 83.42
CA ASN A 17 0.30 -9.73 84.87
C ASN A 17 -0.34 -11.08 85.26
N HIS A 18 -0.64 -11.97 84.30
CA HIS A 18 -1.11 -13.34 84.62
C HIS A 18 0.07 -14.31 84.75
N ILE A 19 0.34 -14.78 85.98
CA ILE A 19 1.25 -15.90 86.23
C ILE A 19 0.58 -17.18 85.72
N CYS A 20 0.86 -17.54 84.46
CA CYS A 20 0.45 -18.84 83.91
C CYS A 20 1.24 -19.96 84.61
N SER A 21 0.55 -21.03 85.01
CA SER A 21 1.25 -22.25 85.45
C SER A 21 2.16 -22.76 84.34
N LEU A 22 3.34 -23.29 84.68
CA LEU A 22 4.35 -23.79 83.74
C LEU A 22 3.78 -24.78 82.70
N SER A 23 2.70 -25.49 83.03
CA SER A 23 2.01 -26.41 82.11
C SER A 23 1.18 -25.70 81.03
N VAL A 24 0.53 -24.58 81.36
CA VAL A 24 -0.27 -23.78 80.40
C VAL A 24 0.66 -23.04 79.43
N GLU A 25 1.78 -22.50 79.92
CA GLU A 25 2.77 -21.85 79.07
C GLU A 25 3.40 -22.84 78.07
N ALA A 26 3.72 -24.06 78.52
CA ALA A 26 4.24 -25.11 77.65
C ALA A 26 3.23 -25.54 76.56
N LEU A 27 1.95 -25.66 76.92
CA LEU A 27 0.87 -25.97 75.98
C LEU A 27 0.68 -24.87 74.92
N VAL A 28 0.64 -23.60 75.33
CA VAL A 28 0.51 -22.45 74.43
C VAL A 28 1.72 -22.36 73.50
N ARG A 29 2.93 -22.56 74.02
CA ARG A 29 4.16 -22.55 73.22
C ARG A 29 4.18 -23.68 72.20
N ASN A 30 3.75 -24.89 72.58
CA ASN A 30 3.63 -26.01 71.65
C ASN A 30 2.59 -25.72 70.54
N ALA A 31 1.39 -25.25 70.91
CA ALA A 31 0.36 -24.87 69.94
C ALA A 31 0.84 -23.76 68.98
N TYR A 32 1.59 -22.77 69.48
CA TYR A 32 2.21 -21.72 68.67
C TYR A 32 3.19 -22.31 67.65
N TRP A 33 4.15 -23.14 68.09
CA TRP A 33 5.13 -23.75 67.19
C TRP A 33 4.48 -24.70 66.18
N GLN A 34 3.46 -25.44 66.59
CA GLN A 34 2.69 -26.30 65.70
C GLN A 34 1.95 -25.48 64.63
N THR A 35 1.36 -24.35 65.02
CA THR A 35 0.71 -23.42 64.08
C THR A 35 1.72 -22.80 63.13
N HIS A 36 2.87 -22.33 63.65
CA HIS A 36 3.95 -21.76 62.85
C HIS A 36 4.49 -22.78 61.84
N SER A 37 4.74 -24.02 62.27
CA SER A 37 5.17 -25.11 61.38
C SER A 37 4.14 -25.43 60.30
N ASN A 38 2.83 -25.41 60.65
CA ASN A 38 1.76 -25.59 59.67
C ASN A 38 1.72 -24.45 58.64
N ILE A 39 1.89 -23.20 59.06
CA ILE A 39 1.97 -22.04 58.15
C ILE A 39 3.17 -22.21 57.21
N SER A 40 4.37 -22.45 57.75
CA SER A 40 5.57 -22.64 56.92
C SER A 40 5.43 -23.80 55.91
N ARG A 41 4.74 -24.88 56.30
CA ARG A 41 4.46 -26.02 55.41
C ARG A 41 3.48 -25.64 54.29
N LEU A 42 2.44 -24.86 54.60
CA LEU A 42 1.49 -24.37 53.60
C LEU A 42 2.15 -23.37 52.64
N ASP A 43 2.97 -22.47 53.14
CA ASP A 43 3.74 -21.52 52.32
C ASP A 43 4.68 -22.26 51.36
N ALA A 44 5.43 -23.24 51.85
CA ALA A 44 6.28 -24.09 51.00
C ALA A 44 5.47 -24.82 49.91
N LYS A 45 4.25 -25.27 50.25
CA LYS A 45 3.37 -25.93 49.26
C LYS A 45 2.82 -24.94 48.24
N ILE A 46 2.49 -23.73 48.65
CA ILE A 46 2.07 -22.64 47.76
C ILE A 46 3.20 -22.32 46.79
N ASP A 47 4.43 -22.17 47.28
CA ASP A 47 5.60 -21.89 46.44
C ASP A 47 5.84 -23.01 45.42
N GLU A 48 5.76 -24.28 45.84
CA GLU A 48 5.84 -25.44 44.95
C GLU A 48 4.76 -25.40 43.85
N LEU A 49 3.50 -25.16 44.23
CA LEU A 49 2.38 -25.08 43.28
C LEU A 49 2.50 -23.88 42.32
N LEU A 50 3.05 -22.75 42.79
CA LEU A 50 3.29 -21.59 41.95
C LEU A 50 4.38 -21.87 40.90
N LEU A 51 5.43 -22.59 41.26
CA LEU A 51 6.46 -23.06 40.32
C LEU A 51 5.88 -24.03 39.29
N GLN A 52 5.11 -25.03 39.74
CA GLN A 52 4.42 -25.96 38.84
C GLN A 52 3.48 -25.24 37.87
N ARG A 53 2.68 -24.28 38.36
CA ARG A 53 1.80 -23.46 37.53
C ARG A 53 2.58 -22.63 36.50
N ARG A 54 3.75 -22.11 36.85
CA ARG A 54 4.62 -21.39 35.91
C ARG A 54 5.10 -22.30 34.79
N SER A 55 5.54 -23.52 35.11
CA SER A 55 5.95 -24.53 34.10
C SER A 55 4.80 -24.85 33.15
N LEU A 56 3.63 -25.22 33.67
CA LEU A 56 2.47 -25.59 32.86
C LEU A 56 1.98 -24.43 31.96
N ARG A 57 2.14 -23.17 32.40
CA ARG A 57 1.84 -22.00 31.56
C ARG A 57 2.78 -21.86 30.37
N ILE A 58 4.07 -22.14 30.57
CA ILE A 58 5.07 -22.16 29.50
C ILE A 58 4.73 -23.28 28.51
N ASP A 59 4.47 -24.49 29.02
CA ASP A 59 4.09 -25.64 28.18
C ASP A 59 2.83 -25.38 27.37
N ARG A 60 1.79 -24.80 28.01
CA ARG A 60 0.56 -24.40 27.31
C ARG A 60 0.83 -23.37 26.20
N HIS A 61 1.70 -22.39 26.43
CA HIS A 61 2.04 -21.40 25.41
C HIS A 61 2.81 -22.03 24.25
N LEU A 62 3.74 -22.94 24.53
CA LEU A 62 4.46 -23.70 23.52
C LEU A 62 3.50 -24.55 22.68
N LEU A 63 2.62 -25.32 23.33
CA LEU A 63 1.61 -26.13 22.66
C LEU A 63 0.65 -25.27 21.83
N SER A 64 0.17 -24.15 22.37
CA SER A 64 -0.66 -23.19 21.62
C SER A 64 0.05 -22.65 20.38
N THR A 65 1.36 -22.40 20.46
CA THR A 65 2.15 -21.95 19.32
C THR A 65 2.29 -23.07 18.28
N LEU A 66 2.53 -24.31 18.73
CA LEU A 66 2.67 -25.48 17.85
C LEU A 66 1.36 -25.83 17.13
N LEU A 67 0.23 -25.64 17.81
CA LEU A 67 -1.13 -25.87 17.31
C LEU A 67 -1.70 -24.68 16.52
N SER A 68 -0.96 -23.59 16.37
CA SER A 68 -1.42 -22.43 15.60
C SER A 68 -1.83 -22.84 14.18
N PRO A 69 -3.05 -22.50 13.72
CA PRO A 69 -3.55 -22.89 12.40
C PRO A 69 -2.63 -22.48 11.24
N VAL A 70 -1.93 -21.35 11.39
CA VAL A 70 -0.93 -20.84 10.44
C VAL A 70 0.20 -21.84 10.18
N ARG A 71 0.51 -22.73 11.14
CA ARG A 71 1.53 -23.76 10.98
C ARG A 71 1.07 -24.91 10.07
N PHE A 72 -0.22 -25.05 9.83
CA PHE A 72 -0.78 -26.12 8.98
C PHE A 72 -1.22 -25.64 7.60
N LEU A 73 -1.26 -24.32 7.37
CA LEU A 73 -1.56 -23.77 6.04
C LEU A 73 -0.49 -24.20 5.02
N PRO A 74 -0.85 -24.75 3.86
CA PRO A 74 0.09 -24.95 2.76
C PRO A 74 0.77 -23.62 2.35
N PRO A 75 2.01 -23.67 1.83
CA PRO A 75 2.72 -22.49 1.32
C PRO A 75 1.88 -21.63 0.36
N GLU A 76 1.08 -22.27 -0.49
CA GLU A 76 0.25 -21.62 -1.50
C GLU A 76 -0.86 -20.78 -0.89
N LEU A 77 -1.56 -21.32 0.13
CA LEU A 77 -2.60 -20.57 0.84
C LEU A 77 -2.00 -19.44 1.66
N LEU A 78 -0.81 -19.65 2.23
CA LEU A 78 -0.12 -18.61 2.98
C LEU A 78 0.34 -17.47 2.05
N GLY A 79 0.83 -17.79 0.86
CA GLY A 79 1.17 -16.82 -0.18
C GLY A 79 -0.05 -16.02 -0.66
N GLU A 80 -1.19 -16.69 -0.85
CA GLU A 80 -2.46 -16.02 -1.18
C GLU A 80 -2.91 -15.06 -0.07
N ILE A 81 -2.81 -15.47 1.20
CA ILE A 81 -3.09 -14.58 2.33
C ILE A 81 -2.19 -13.34 2.28
N PHE A 82 -0.88 -13.53 2.06
CA PHE A 82 0.06 -12.40 1.95
C PHE A 82 -0.34 -11.45 0.82
N ARG A 83 -0.81 -11.98 -0.31
CA ARG A 83 -1.30 -11.19 -1.45
C ARG A 83 -2.51 -10.34 -1.07
N TYR A 84 -3.46 -10.90 -0.32
CA TYR A 84 -4.62 -10.15 0.20
C TYR A 84 -4.26 -9.11 1.26
N CYS A 85 -3.10 -9.24 1.91
CA CYS A 85 -2.60 -8.24 2.86
C CYS A 85 -1.89 -7.07 2.19
N LEU A 86 -1.63 -7.13 0.87
CA LEU A 86 -1.06 -5.99 0.15
C LEU A 86 -2.14 -4.91 -0.03
N PRO A 87 -1.76 -3.62 0.11
CA PRO A 87 -2.69 -2.53 -0.16
C PRO A 87 -3.18 -2.59 -1.62
N GLN A 88 -4.49 -2.40 -1.82
CA GLN A 88 -5.08 -2.35 -3.17
C GLN A 88 -4.63 -1.11 -3.93
N ASP A 89 -4.50 0.01 -3.23
CA ASP A 89 -3.95 1.25 -3.75
C ASP A 89 -2.48 1.32 -3.34
N TYR A 90 -1.58 1.18 -4.32
CA TYR A 90 -0.13 1.32 -4.12
C TYR A 90 0.22 2.79 -3.89
N ASP A 91 -0.14 3.32 -2.73
CA ASP A 91 0.28 4.62 -2.27
C ASP A 91 1.76 4.62 -1.85
N GLU A 92 2.36 5.81 -1.94
CA GLU A 92 3.78 6.11 -2.14
C GLU A 92 4.77 5.59 -1.08
N SER A 93 4.29 4.92 -0.03
CA SER A 93 5.13 4.46 1.09
C SER A 93 4.82 3.07 1.65
N GLY A 94 3.71 2.44 1.24
CA GLY A 94 3.19 1.21 1.86
C GLY A 94 3.62 -0.10 1.21
N ALA A 95 3.79 -0.10 -0.12
CA ALA A 95 3.95 -1.32 -0.92
C ALA A 95 5.15 -2.18 -0.52
N HIS A 96 6.34 -1.58 -0.46
CA HIS A 96 7.58 -2.30 -0.12
C HIS A 96 7.55 -2.83 1.30
N LYS A 97 7.02 -2.03 2.23
CA LYS A 97 6.87 -2.46 3.63
C LYS A 97 5.91 -3.63 3.72
N ALA A 98 4.76 -3.56 3.04
CA ALA A 98 3.74 -4.60 3.07
C ALA A 98 4.26 -5.96 2.57
N VAL A 99 5.04 -5.98 1.48
CA VAL A 99 5.68 -7.21 0.97
C VAL A 99 6.74 -7.75 1.93
N MET A 100 7.47 -6.86 2.61
CA MET A 100 8.54 -7.26 3.53
C MET A 100 8.02 -7.68 4.91
N LEU A 101 6.84 -7.23 5.34
CA LEU A 101 6.27 -7.55 6.66
C LEU A 101 6.19 -9.07 6.93
N PRO A 102 5.65 -9.92 6.02
CA PRO A 102 5.65 -11.37 6.22
C PRO A 102 7.04 -11.95 6.43
N SER A 103 8.06 -11.37 5.79
CA SER A 103 9.45 -11.86 5.87
C SER A 103 10.09 -11.67 7.25
N HIS A 104 9.49 -10.86 8.13
CA HIS A 104 10.01 -10.60 9.48
C HIS A 104 9.35 -11.45 10.59
N VAL A 105 8.30 -12.23 10.27
CA VAL A 105 7.55 -13.01 11.28
C VAL A 105 8.29 -14.28 11.70
N CYS A 106 8.60 -15.16 10.74
CA CYS A 106 9.39 -16.36 11.00
C CYS A 106 10.07 -16.84 9.70
N LYS A 107 11.02 -17.80 9.83
CA LYS A 107 11.73 -18.36 8.67
C LYS A 107 10.78 -18.88 7.59
N ARG A 108 9.74 -19.63 7.98
CA ARG A 108 8.76 -20.17 7.02
C ARG A 108 8.02 -19.09 6.24
N TRP A 109 7.58 -18.03 6.93
CA TRP A 109 6.87 -16.93 6.28
C TRP A 109 7.78 -16.17 5.33
N ARG A 110 9.06 -16.01 5.71
CA ARG A 110 10.09 -15.49 4.81
C ARG A 110 10.25 -16.37 3.58
N ASP A 111 10.45 -17.67 3.73
CA ASP A 111 10.63 -18.59 2.61
C ASP A 111 9.43 -18.55 1.65
N VAL A 112 8.20 -18.52 2.18
CA VAL A 112 6.97 -18.38 1.37
C VAL A 112 6.90 -17.03 0.68
N ALA A 113 7.14 -15.92 1.39
CA ALA A 113 7.08 -14.58 0.80
C ALA A 113 8.11 -14.42 -0.33
N LEU A 114 9.33 -14.89 -0.13
CA LEU A 114 10.41 -14.84 -1.12
C LEU A 114 10.12 -15.71 -2.36
N SER A 115 9.42 -16.83 -2.18
CA SER A 115 9.11 -17.79 -3.26
C SER A 115 7.75 -17.57 -3.93
N THR A 116 6.98 -16.55 -3.52
CA THR A 116 5.66 -16.22 -4.10
C THR A 116 5.79 -15.05 -5.08
N PRO A 117 5.87 -15.27 -6.42
CA PRO A 117 6.21 -14.21 -7.37
C PRO A 117 5.20 -13.07 -7.43
N ALA A 118 3.92 -13.37 -7.17
CA ALA A 118 2.83 -12.41 -7.20
C ALA A 118 2.98 -11.27 -6.18
N LEU A 119 3.79 -11.46 -5.13
CA LEU A 119 4.08 -10.40 -4.15
C LEU A 119 5.10 -9.38 -4.68
N TRP A 120 5.83 -9.71 -5.74
CA TRP A 120 6.97 -8.93 -6.25
C TRP A 120 6.66 -8.25 -7.58
N THR A 121 5.38 -8.14 -8.00
CA THR A 121 5.03 -7.57 -9.30
C THR A 121 4.97 -6.05 -9.30
N ASN A 122 4.80 -5.43 -8.13
CA ASN A 122 4.48 -4.01 -8.01
C ASN A 122 5.56 -3.26 -7.21
N MET A 123 6.02 -2.12 -7.71
CA MET A 123 7.09 -1.31 -7.11
C MET A 123 6.78 0.20 -7.14
N VAL A 124 7.14 0.93 -6.08
CA VAL A 124 7.12 2.40 -6.08
C VAL A 124 8.49 2.91 -5.65
N LEU A 125 9.20 3.61 -6.53
CA LEU A 125 10.59 3.98 -6.36
C LEU A 125 10.71 5.50 -6.36
N HIS A 126 11.28 6.04 -5.28
CA HIS A 126 11.66 7.44 -5.15
C HIS A 126 13.18 7.51 -5.08
N VAL A 127 13.81 7.83 -6.20
CA VAL A 127 15.26 7.77 -6.38
C VAL A 127 15.89 9.12 -6.07
N THR A 128 16.94 9.05 -5.27
CA THR A 128 17.92 10.13 -5.02
C THR A 128 19.31 9.54 -5.21
N ASP A 129 20.33 10.37 -5.36
CA ASP A 129 21.72 9.96 -5.52
C ASP A 129 22.18 9.04 -4.37
N LYS A 130 21.66 9.29 -3.16
CA LYS A 130 21.97 8.48 -1.96
C LYS A 130 21.31 7.09 -1.97
N THR A 131 20.21 6.92 -2.70
CA THR A 131 19.44 5.67 -2.74
C THR A 131 19.61 4.91 -4.04
N LEU A 132 20.30 5.46 -5.03
CA LEU A 132 20.43 4.89 -6.38
C LEU A 132 21.00 3.47 -6.34
N GLU A 133 22.12 3.27 -5.65
CA GLU A 133 22.77 1.95 -5.58
C GLU A 133 21.89 0.91 -4.86
N SER A 134 21.36 1.26 -3.69
CA SER A 134 20.52 0.35 -2.90
C SER A 134 19.19 0.03 -3.59
N GLN A 135 18.58 1.00 -4.27
CA GLN A 135 17.35 0.77 -5.05
C GLN A 135 17.62 0.01 -6.34
N THR A 136 18.79 0.16 -6.97
CA THR A 136 19.18 -0.66 -8.12
C THR A 136 19.29 -2.14 -7.72
N ALA A 137 19.93 -2.43 -6.59
CA ALA A 137 19.99 -3.78 -6.03
C ALA A 137 18.58 -4.32 -5.68
N LEU A 138 17.75 -3.49 -5.03
CA LEU A 138 16.38 -3.85 -4.69
C LEU A 138 15.55 -4.19 -5.93
N VAL A 139 15.63 -3.38 -6.99
CA VAL A 139 14.90 -3.61 -8.25
C VAL A 139 15.37 -4.91 -8.91
N THR A 140 16.68 -5.17 -8.89
CA THR A 140 17.24 -6.43 -9.41
C THR A 140 16.63 -7.64 -8.71
N ASP A 141 16.56 -7.60 -7.38
CA ASP A 141 15.93 -8.66 -6.58
C ASP A 141 14.42 -8.79 -6.87
N TRP A 142 13.71 -7.65 -6.97
CA TRP A 142 12.26 -7.62 -7.21
C TRP A 142 11.89 -8.23 -8.56
N VAL A 143 12.64 -7.84 -9.60
CA VAL A 143 12.43 -8.31 -10.97
C VAL A 143 12.76 -9.80 -11.11
N SER A 144 13.78 -10.28 -10.39
CA SER A 144 14.13 -11.70 -10.30
C SER A 144 13.02 -12.52 -9.63
N ARG A 145 12.52 -12.06 -8.48
CA ARG A 145 11.51 -12.79 -7.68
C ARG A 145 10.13 -12.83 -8.30
N SER A 146 9.77 -11.81 -9.08
CA SER A 146 8.49 -11.77 -9.82
C SER A 146 8.41 -12.77 -10.98
N GLY A 147 9.51 -13.44 -11.31
CA GLY A 147 9.53 -14.50 -12.33
C GLY A 147 9.14 -13.97 -13.72
N ASN A 148 8.06 -14.48 -14.30
CA ASN A 148 7.55 -14.06 -15.62
C ASN A 148 6.25 -13.24 -15.53
N LEU A 149 5.81 -12.90 -14.32
CA LEU A 149 4.58 -12.15 -14.12
C LEU A 149 4.70 -10.71 -14.65
N PRO A 150 3.57 -10.09 -15.02
CA PRO A 150 3.55 -8.68 -15.39
C PRO A 150 4.11 -7.78 -14.29
N LEU A 151 4.81 -6.73 -14.69
CA LEU A 151 5.46 -5.77 -13.80
C LEU A 151 4.74 -4.43 -13.86
N SER A 152 4.46 -3.89 -12.68
CA SER A 152 3.90 -2.55 -12.52
C SER A 152 4.83 -1.74 -11.64
N PHE A 153 5.17 -0.53 -12.06
CA PHE A 153 6.00 0.32 -11.23
C PHE A 153 5.78 1.82 -11.45
N THR A 154 5.99 2.55 -10.37
CA THR A 154 6.15 4.01 -10.40
C THR A 154 7.60 4.34 -10.12
N LEU A 155 8.25 5.08 -10.99
CA LEU A 155 9.61 5.57 -10.83
C LEU A 155 9.62 7.09 -10.82
N ARG A 156 10.05 7.67 -9.69
CA ARG A 156 10.23 9.11 -9.53
C ARG A 156 11.67 9.41 -9.17
N GLY A 157 12.33 10.25 -9.95
CA GLY A 157 13.70 10.67 -9.68
C GLY A 157 14.05 11.91 -10.46
N ARG A 158 14.72 12.87 -9.83
CA ARG A 158 15.18 14.11 -10.49
C ARG A 158 16.62 14.00 -11.03
N GLU A 159 17.32 12.95 -10.65
CA GLU A 159 18.74 12.71 -10.93
C GLU A 159 18.91 11.53 -11.90
N ASN A 160 20.14 11.05 -12.08
CA ASN A 160 20.46 9.96 -13.00
C ASN A 160 19.89 8.61 -12.53
N VAL A 161 18.70 8.25 -13.02
CA VAL A 161 18.04 6.96 -12.75
C VAL A 161 18.36 5.87 -13.78
N LEU A 162 19.33 6.11 -14.68
CA LEU A 162 19.69 5.18 -15.76
C LEU A 162 20.06 3.77 -15.27
N PRO A 163 20.79 3.57 -14.15
CA PRO A 163 21.10 2.22 -13.67
C PRO A 163 19.84 1.40 -13.35
N ILE A 164 18.85 2.02 -12.70
CA ILE A 164 17.57 1.38 -12.38
C ILE A 164 16.81 1.08 -13.68
N MET A 165 16.75 2.06 -14.58
CA MET A 165 16.06 1.88 -15.85
C MET A 165 16.71 0.79 -16.71
N ALA A 166 18.04 0.67 -16.73
CA ALA A 166 18.75 -0.38 -17.46
C ALA A 166 18.31 -1.78 -17.01
N VAL A 167 18.12 -2.00 -15.70
CA VAL A 167 17.57 -3.26 -15.18
C VAL A 167 16.12 -3.46 -15.62
N LEU A 168 15.27 -2.44 -15.46
CA LEU A 168 13.85 -2.53 -15.83
C LEU A 168 13.66 -2.80 -17.33
N PHE A 169 14.49 -2.21 -18.18
CA PHE A 169 14.44 -2.34 -19.64
C PHE A 169 14.72 -3.75 -20.13
N GLN A 170 15.58 -4.51 -19.44
CA GLN A 170 15.82 -5.92 -19.78
C GLN A 170 14.54 -6.75 -19.69
N HIS A 171 13.54 -6.27 -18.96
CA HIS A 171 12.27 -6.95 -18.72
C HIS A 171 11.05 -6.15 -19.23
N CYS A 172 11.24 -5.21 -20.17
CA CYS A 172 10.17 -4.36 -20.71
C CYS A 172 8.99 -5.14 -21.34
N ALA A 173 9.22 -6.37 -21.82
CA ALA A 173 8.15 -7.24 -22.32
C ALA A 173 7.13 -7.67 -21.25
N ARG A 174 7.45 -7.47 -19.98
CA ARG A 174 6.59 -7.77 -18.85
C ARG A 174 5.86 -6.54 -18.31
N TRP A 175 6.17 -5.33 -18.78
CA TRP A 175 5.56 -4.12 -18.24
C TRP A 175 4.05 -4.07 -18.51
N GLN A 176 3.28 -3.69 -17.49
CA GLN A 176 1.81 -3.58 -17.54
C GLN A 176 1.32 -2.20 -17.12
N HIS A 177 1.70 -1.75 -15.91
CA HIS A 177 1.30 -0.44 -15.40
C HIS A 177 2.51 0.39 -15.00
N ILE A 178 2.88 1.36 -15.85
CA ILE A 178 4.11 2.13 -15.70
C ILE A 178 3.80 3.60 -15.46
N ASN A 179 4.44 4.21 -14.47
CA ASN A 179 4.39 5.65 -14.24
C ASN A 179 5.81 6.20 -14.04
N LEU A 180 6.24 7.13 -14.88
CA LEU A 180 7.59 7.67 -14.92
C LEU A 180 7.56 9.18 -14.67
N SER A 181 8.25 9.64 -13.63
CA SER A 181 8.57 11.04 -13.38
C SER A 181 10.10 11.15 -13.29
N VAL A 182 10.73 11.22 -14.47
CA VAL A 182 12.19 11.13 -14.65
C VAL A 182 12.66 12.13 -15.73
N PRO A 183 13.95 12.49 -15.80
CA PRO A 183 14.47 13.41 -16.82
C PRO A 183 14.25 12.89 -18.25
N LEU A 184 14.11 13.82 -19.20
CA LEU A 184 13.79 13.53 -20.61
C LEU A 184 14.81 12.60 -21.27
N GLU A 185 16.09 12.75 -20.92
CA GLU A 185 17.20 11.93 -21.42
C GLU A 185 16.99 10.45 -21.07
N THR A 186 16.34 10.17 -19.93
CA THR A 186 16.01 8.80 -19.53
C THR A 186 14.80 8.26 -20.29
N LEU A 187 13.87 9.13 -20.67
CA LEU A 187 12.70 8.77 -21.48
C LEU A 187 13.10 8.47 -22.93
N GLN A 188 14.14 9.12 -23.47
CA GLN A 188 14.70 8.77 -24.78
C GLN A 188 15.22 7.34 -24.82
N CYS A 189 15.71 6.79 -23.70
CA CYS A 189 16.08 5.37 -23.62
C CYS A 189 14.88 4.42 -23.79
N LEU A 190 13.62 4.89 -23.65
CA LEU A 190 12.43 4.08 -23.91
C LEU A 190 12.30 3.68 -25.37
N GLU A 191 12.95 4.39 -26.30
CA GLU A 191 13.07 3.95 -27.69
C GLU A 191 13.66 2.54 -27.79
N ALA A 192 14.53 2.14 -26.86
CA ALA A 192 15.06 0.79 -26.82
C ALA A 192 13.95 -0.25 -26.56
N ALA A 193 12.84 0.12 -25.91
CA ALA A 193 11.71 -0.77 -25.62
C ALA A 193 10.73 -0.93 -26.80
N ASN A 194 10.95 -0.24 -27.92
CA ASN A 194 10.09 -0.28 -29.10
C ASN A 194 9.86 -1.74 -29.58
N GLY A 195 8.63 -2.08 -29.92
CA GLY A 195 8.18 -3.42 -30.33
C GLY A 195 8.03 -4.45 -29.20
N ARG A 196 8.45 -4.15 -27.97
CA ARG A 196 8.46 -5.10 -26.84
C ARG A 196 7.33 -4.89 -25.84
N LEU A 197 6.54 -3.83 -25.95
CA LEU A 197 5.56 -3.39 -24.93
C LEU A 197 4.17 -4.08 -25.08
N GLN A 198 4.16 -5.38 -25.35
CA GLN A 198 2.94 -6.14 -25.70
C GLN A 198 1.92 -6.31 -24.56
N ARG A 199 2.33 -6.03 -23.32
CA ARG A 199 1.52 -6.16 -22.11
C ARG A 199 1.19 -4.82 -21.46
N LEU A 200 1.69 -3.72 -22.01
CA LEU A 200 1.52 -2.40 -21.42
C LEU A 200 0.05 -1.95 -21.58
N GLU A 201 -0.61 -1.71 -20.46
CA GLU A 201 -2.02 -1.31 -20.38
C GLU A 201 -2.17 0.14 -19.92
N THR A 202 -1.26 0.61 -19.06
CA THR A 202 -1.31 1.98 -18.56
C THR A 202 0.09 2.61 -18.56
N LEU A 203 0.19 3.84 -19.06
CA LEU A 203 1.42 4.61 -19.12
C LEU A 203 1.20 6.03 -18.58
N GLY A 204 1.88 6.38 -17.49
CA GLY A 204 1.94 7.72 -16.94
C GLY A 204 3.31 8.32 -17.15
N ILE A 205 3.38 9.54 -17.67
CA ILE A 205 4.64 10.23 -17.92
C ILE A 205 4.55 11.67 -17.44
N ASP A 206 5.49 12.02 -16.58
CA ASP A 206 5.76 13.37 -16.15
C ASP A 206 7.06 13.88 -16.78
N GLY A 207 7.06 15.12 -17.29
CA GLY A 207 8.26 15.78 -17.81
C GLY A 207 8.45 15.83 -19.33
N CYS A 208 7.62 15.17 -20.15
CA CYS A 208 7.82 15.16 -21.60
C CYS A 208 7.10 16.27 -22.36
N ASN A 209 7.85 16.98 -23.23
CA ASN A 209 7.32 18.03 -24.11
C ASN A 209 7.17 17.59 -25.59
N SER A 210 7.65 16.40 -25.97
CA SER A 210 7.61 15.95 -27.37
C SER A 210 6.45 14.98 -27.63
N PRO A 211 5.71 15.07 -28.75
CA PRO A 211 4.69 14.09 -29.14
C PRO A 211 5.24 12.79 -29.72
N SER A 212 6.36 12.87 -30.45
CA SER A 212 6.83 11.81 -31.35
C SER A 212 7.13 10.47 -30.67
N TRP A 213 7.58 10.51 -29.43
CA TRP A 213 7.93 9.31 -28.67
C TRP A 213 6.69 8.62 -28.06
N VAL A 214 5.64 9.37 -27.72
CA VAL A 214 4.37 8.80 -27.25
C VAL A 214 3.71 8.03 -28.39
N GLU A 215 3.75 8.58 -29.61
CA GLU A 215 3.24 7.93 -30.81
C GLU A 215 3.97 6.60 -31.09
N GLN A 216 5.30 6.58 -31.01
CA GLN A 216 6.08 5.34 -31.15
C GLN A 216 5.74 4.29 -30.08
N ILE A 217 5.51 4.73 -28.83
CA ILE A 217 5.10 3.81 -27.76
C ILE A 217 3.68 3.29 -28.00
N LEU A 218 2.74 4.14 -28.44
CA LEU A 218 1.39 3.74 -28.79
C LEU A 218 1.38 2.68 -29.90
N GLU A 219 2.22 2.86 -30.92
CA GLU A 219 2.41 1.85 -31.98
C GLU A 219 3.00 0.53 -31.45
N SER A 220 3.87 0.61 -30.44
CA SER A 220 4.53 -0.55 -29.84
C SER A 220 3.74 -1.25 -28.73
N ALA A 221 2.66 -0.64 -28.26
CA ALA A 221 1.86 -1.09 -27.13
C ALA A 221 0.39 -1.25 -27.53
N PRO A 222 0.01 -2.35 -28.22
CA PRO A 222 -1.34 -2.54 -28.77
C PRO A 222 -2.43 -2.77 -27.71
N ARG A 223 -2.05 -2.86 -26.43
CA ARG A 223 -2.96 -3.01 -25.30
C ARG A 223 -3.07 -1.76 -24.45
N LEU A 224 -2.40 -0.67 -24.84
CA LEU A 224 -2.37 0.56 -24.07
C LEU A 224 -3.76 1.18 -24.07
N ARG A 225 -4.35 1.31 -22.89
CA ARG A 225 -5.71 1.84 -22.70
C ARG A 225 -5.72 3.17 -21.98
N LYS A 226 -4.79 3.36 -21.04
CA LYS A 226 -4.70 4.55 -20.21
C LYS A 226 -3.40 5.27 -20.43
N VAL A 227 -3.48 6.54 -20.76
CA VAL A 227 -2.31 7.43 -20.81
C VAL A 227 -2.52 8.58 -19.84
N SER A 228 -1.47 8.92 -19.09
CA SER A 228 -1.44 10.13 -18.28
C SER A 228 -0.22 10.97 -18.65
N VAL A 229 -0.43 12.26 -18.90
CA VAL A 229 0.60 13.20 -19.31
C VAL A 229 0.62 14.43 -18.40
N SER A 230 1.78 14.73 -17.82
CA SER A 230 1.87 15.85 -16.87
C SER A 230 2.13 17.21 -17.50
N ARG A 231 2.61 17.26 -18.76
CA ARG A 231 2.94 18.49 -19.48
C ARG A 231 2.04 18.68 -20.68
N LYS A 232 1.96 19.92 -21.17
CA LYS A 232 1.06 20.27 -22.27
C LYS A 232 1.47 19.51 -23.52
N PHE A 233 0.56 18.67 -24.00
CA PHE A 233 0.68 17.91 -25.24
C PHE A 233 -0.05 18.67 -26.36
N LEU A 234 0.53 18.76 -27.56
CA LEU A 234 -0.20 19.32 -28.71
C LEU A 234 -0.95 18.19 -29.40
N TRP A 235 -2.28 18.27 -29.46
CA TRP A 235 -3.13 17.23 -30.06
C TRP A 235 -3.19 17.30 -31.59
N ASN A 236 -2.27 18.02 -32.22
CA ASN A 236 -2.27 18.24 -33.66
C ASN A 236 -1.56 17.06 -34.34
N GLY A 237 -2.27 16.32 -35.20
CA GLY A 237 -1.69 15.21 -35.96
C GLY A 237 -1.81 13.84 -35.29
N LEU A 238 -2.75 13.66 -34.36
CA LEU A 238 -3.07 12.34 -33.81
C LEU A 238 -3.42 11.36 -34.93
N ASN A 239 -2.81 10.18 -34.91
CA ASN A 239 -3.01 9.11 -35.87
C ASN A 239 -3.95 8.02 -35.30
N ASP A 240 -4.22 6.97 -36.09
CA ASP A 240 -5.09 5.86 -35.69
C ASP A 240 -4.60 5.10 -34.45
N SER A 241 -3.31 5.21 -34.07
CA SER A 241 -2.75 4.56 -32.89
C SER A 241 -3.31 5.09 -31.57
N TRP A 242 -3.99 6.24 -31.58
CA TRP A 242 -4.71 6.78 -30.42
C TRP A 242 -6.09 6.14 -30.23
N ALA A 243 -6.66 5.52 -31.27
CA ALA A 243 -7.99 4.91 -31.21
C ALA A 243 -8.09 3.73 -30.23
N GLN A 244 -6.97 3.18 -29.74
CA GLN A 244 -6.98 2.13 -28.69
C GLN A 244 -7.20 2.67 -27.26
N LEU A 245 -7.04 3.98 -27.05
CA LEU A 245 -7.10 4.59 -25.73
C LEU A 245 -8.54 4.75 -25.25
N THR A 246 -8.79 4.34 -24.01
CA THR A 246 -10.09 4.46 -23.34
C THR A 246 -10.04 5.49 -22.21
N GLU A 247 -8.86 5.74 -21.65
CA GLU A 247 -8.67 6.72 -20.57
C GLU A 247 -7.50 7.66 -20.87
N LEU A 248 -7.72 8.96 -20.73
CA LEU A 248 -6.67 9.96 -20.86
C LEU A 248 -6.73 10.93 -19.68
N ASP A 249 -5.60 11.09 -19.00
CA ASP A 249 -5.44 12.06 -17.91
C ASP A 249 -4.36 13.09 -18.29
N ALA A 250 -4.80 14.28 -18.69
CA ALA A 250 -3.98 15.44 -18.98
C ALA A 250 -4.27 16.59 -18.01
N SER A 251 -4.80 16.31 -16.82
CA SER A 251 -5.23 17.33 -15.85
C SER A 251 -4.09 18.19 -15.30
N CYS A 252 -2.85 17.72 -15.37
CA CYS A 252 -1.66 18.43 -14.91
C CYS A 252 -1.20 19.59 -15.82
N ALA A 253 -1.73 19.70 -17.04
CA ALA A 253 -1.35 20.74 -17.99
C ALA A 253 -2.54 21.61 -18.42
N SER A 254 -2.25 22.85 -18.81
CA SER A 254 -3.26 23.83 -19.19
C SER A 254 -3.58 23.76 -20.69
N TYR A 255 -4.84 23.46 -21.00
CA TYR A 255 -5.37 23.38 -22.36
C TYR A 255 -6.35 24.51 -22.66
N SER A 256 -6.51 24.81 -23.95
CA SER A 256 -7.63 25.62 -24.45
C SER A 256 -8.84 24.75 -24.73
N VAL A 257 -10.03 25.38 -24.86
CA VAL A 257 -11.23 24.68 -25.32
C VAL A 257 -10.97 24.03 -26.69
N GLY A 258 -10.32 24.74 -27.62
CA GLY A 258 -9.96 24.21 -28.94
C GLY A 258 -9.08 22.95 -28.86
N ASP A 259 -8.06 22.95 -28.00
CA ASP A 259 -7.19 21.79 -27.78
C ASP A 259 -8.01 20.54 -27.39
N CYS A 260 -8.93 20.69 -26.43
CA CYS A 260 -9.77 19.60 -25.96
C CYS A 260 -10.76 19.11 -27.02
N LEU A 261 -11.32 19.99 -27.85
CA LEU A 261 -12.21 19.60 -28.94
C LEU A 261 -11.48 18.81 -30.02
N THR A 262 -10.28 19.25 -30.40
CA THR A 262 -9.41 18.53 -31.35
C THR A 262 -9.09 17.12 -30.87
N LEU A 263 -8.77 16.98 -29.58
CA LEU A 263 -8.55 15.66 -28.95
C LEU A 263 -9.79 14.77 -29.08
N LEU A 264 -10.95 15.25 -28.61
CA LEU A 264 -12.18 14.46 -28.59
C LEU A 264 -12.62 14.04 -30.00
N GLN A 265 -12.32 14.84 -31.02
CA GLN A 265 -12.61 14.46 -32.40
C GLN A 265 -11.66 13.42 -32.95
N ALA A 266 -10.39 13.49 -32.56
CA ALA A 266 -9.40 12.52 -32.99
C ALA A 266 -9.54 11.16 -32.29
N VAL A 267 -9.97 11.14 -31.02
CA VAL A 267 -9.96 9.94 -30.18
C VAL A 267 -11.38 9.50 -29.80
N GLY A 268 -12.15 9.05 -30.79
CA GLY A 268 -13.56 8.67 -30.60
C GLY A 268 -13.81 7.45 -29.69
N SER A 269 -12.77 6.71 -29.29
CA SER A 269 -12.85 5.56 -28.38
C SER A 269 -12.77 5.92 -26.90
N LEU A 270 -12.51 7.19 -26.58
CA LEU A 270 -12.28 7.65 -25.23
C LEU A 270 -13.54 7.51 -24.36
N GLN A 271 -13.38 6.87 -23.20
CA GLN A 271 -14.45 6.66 -22.21
C GLN A 271 -14.27 7.56 -20.97
N MET A 272 -13.02 7.85 -20.59
CA MET A 272 -12.68 8.76 -19.50
C MET A 272 -11.68 9.82 -19.97
N LEU A 273 -12.00 11.08 -19.71
CA LEU A 273 -11.09 12.20 -19.93
C LEU A 273 -10.95 13.03 -18.65
N ARG A 274 -9.71 13.29 -18.24
CA ARG A 274 -9.39 14.33 -17.26
C ARG A 274 -8.52 15.41 -17.89
N VAL A 275 -8.94 16.67 -17.83
CA VAL A 275 -8.23 17.80 -18.44
C VAL A 275 -8.32 19.05 -17.57
N SER A 276 -7.31 19.91 -17.66
CA SER A 276 -7.36 21.25 -17.07
C SER A 276 -7.50 22.31 -18.19
N VAL A 277 -8.61 23.05 -18.18
CA VAL A 277 -8.95 24.04 -19.20
C VAL A 277 -8.89 25.44 -18.60
N ASN A 278 -7.96 26.26 -19.07
CA ASN A 278 -7.77 27.63 -18.55
C ASN A 278 -7.88 28.73 -19.61
N SER A 279 -8.13 28.37 -20.88
CA SER A 279 -8.21 29.30 -21.99
C SER A 279 -9.48 29.07 -22.82
N GLU A 280 -10.21 30.16 -23.09
CA GLU A 280 -11.44 30.20 -23.89
C GLU A 280 -11.17 30.14 -25.40
N VAL A 281 -9.89 30.10 -25.81
CA VAL A 281 -9.53 30.11 -27.23
C VAL A 281 -10.07 28.85 -27.91
N VAL A 282 -10.91 29.08 -28.93
CA VAL A 282 -11.36 28.07 -29.89
C VAL A 282 -10.66 28.41 -31.20
N GLU A 283 -9.54 27.75 -31.50
CA GLU A 283 -8.91 27.90 -32.83
C GLU A 283 -9.82 27.31 -33.91
N GLY A 284 -9.67 27.83 -35.14
CA GLY A 284 -10.67 27.84 -36.19
C GLY A 284 -11.35 26.50 -36.50
N HIS A 285 -12.67 26.60 -36.70
CA HIS A 285 -13.58 25.64 -37.36
C HIS A 285 -14.16 24.49 -36.55
N LEU A 286 -14.72 24.71 -35.34
CA LEU A 286 -15.64 23.72 -34.73
C LEU A 286 -16.92 24.36 -34.18
N ARG A 287 -17.74 24.89 -35.08
CA ARG A 287 -19.12 25.34 -34.77
C ARG A 287 -20.14 24.20 -34.74
N LEU A 288 -19.70 22.96 -34.96
CA LEU A 288 -20.58 21.80 -34.96
C LEU A 288 -20.46 21.09 -33.62
N VAL A 289 -21.58 21.08 -32.91
CA VAL A 289 -21.75 20.23 -31.73
C VAL A 289 -21.66 18.78 -32.18
N PHE A 290 -20.72 18.02 -31.64
CA PHE A 290 -20.58 16.58 -31.93
C PHE A 290 -20.87 15.74 -30.70
N SER A 291 -21.29 14.50 -30.92
CA SER A 291 -21.57 13.53 -29.86
C SER A 291 -20.34 12.67 -29.61
N HIS A 292 -19.94 12.53 -28.35
CA HIS A 292 -18.82 11.67 -27.96
C HIS A 292 -19.30 10.57 -26.99
N PRO A 293 -18.87 9.31 -27.12
CA PRO A 293 -19.26 8.21 -26.23
C PRO A 293 -18.64 8.24 -24.82
N LEU A 294 -18.12 9.40 -24.39
CA LEU A 294 -17.50 9.57 -23.08
C LEU A 294 -18.49 9.21 -21.97
N VAL A 295 -17.99 8.48 -20.98
CA VAL A 295 -18.73 8.04 -19.79
C VAL A 295 -18.38 8.89 -18.57
N SER A 296 -17.13 9.35 -18.49
CA SER A 296 -16.62 10.18 -17.40
C SER A 296 -15.79 11.34 -17.95
N LEU A 297 -16.12 12.56 -17.53
CA LEU A 297 -15.40 13.78 -17.90
C LEU A 297 -15.11 14.61 -16.64
N ASP A 298 -13.83 14.76 -16.33
CA ASP A 298 -13.32 15.59 -15.23
C ASP A 298 -12.62 16.82 -15.82
N VAL A 299 -13.17 18.00 -15.58
CA VAL A 299 -12.62 19.27 -16.09
C VAL A 299 -12.33 20.21 -14.93
N CYS A 300 -11.05 20.38 -14.68
CA CYS A 300 -10.53 21.36 -13.72
C CYS A 300 -10.13 22.65 -14.47
N GLY A 301 -9.99 23.78 -13.76
CA GLY A 301 -9.47 25.03 -14.34
C GLY A 301 -10.36 26.26 -14.16
N THR A 302 -10.17 27.27 -15.00
CA THR A 302 -10.86 28.57 -14.89
C THR A 302 -12.30 28.51 -15.43
N GLY A 303 -13.01 29.65 -15.41
CA GLY A 303 -14.38 29.76 -15.95
C GLY A 303 -14.54 29.29 -17.40
N ALA A 304 -13.44 29.30 -18.18
CA ALA A 304 -13.37 28.80 -19.55
C ALA A 304 -13.80 27.33 -19.70
N ARG A 305 -13.70 26.53 -18.65
CA ARG A 305 -14.05 25.09 -18.68
C ARG A 305 -15.47 24.81 -19.13
N TRP A 306 -16.41 25.73 -18.84
CA TRP A 306 -17.82 25.53 -19.17
C TRP A 306 -18.10 25.65 -20.67
N MET A 307 -17.27 26.41 -21.39
CA MET A 307 -17.43 26.58 -22.84
C MET A 307 -17.22 25.29 -23.63
N LEU A 308 -16.56 24.28 -23.05
CA LEU A 308 -16.45 22.96 -23.69
C LEU A 308 -17.84 22.36 -23.98
N PHE A 309 -18.78 22.53 -23.05
CA PHE A 309 -20.14 21.98 -23.14
C PHE A 309 -21.02 22.69 -24.19
N ASP A 310 -20.62 23.87 -24.67
CA ASP A 310 -21.30 24.54 -25.78
C ASP A 310 -21.02 23.85 -27.12
N HIS A 311 -20.00 22.99 -27.18
CA HIS A 311 -19.49 22.38 -28.41
C HIS A 311 -19.56 20.84 -28.43
N ILE A 312 -19.98 20.19 -27.34
CA ILE A 312 -20.04 18.71 -27.27
C ILE A 312 -21.34 18.23 -26.62
N THR A 313 -21.82 17.08 -27.10
CA THR A 313 -22.91 16.32 -26.47
C THR A 313 -22.36 15.01 -25.93
N LEU A 314 -22.73 14.67 -24.71
CA LEU A 314 -22.15 13.55 -23.95
C LEU A 314 -23.28 12.62 -23.46
N PRO A 315 -23.87 11.81 -24.36
CA PRO A 315 -25.09 11.05 -24.06
C PRO A 315 -24.89 9.92 -23.04
N ASN A 316 -23.66 9.46 -22.81
CA ASN A 316 -23.34 8.31 -21.97
C ASN A 316 -22.78 8.68 -20.58
N ILE A 317 -22.83 9.95 -20.19
CA ILE A 317 -22.35 10.36 -18.86
C ILE A 317 -23.34 9.89 -17.80
N HIS A 318 -22.90 8.96 -16.96
CA HIS A 318 -23.72 8.37 -15.90
C HIS A 318 -23.35 8.83 -14.49
N ASP A 319 -22.09 9.24 -14.23
CA ASP A 319 -21.66 9.70 -12.91
C ASP A 319 -20.64 10.84 -12.98
N SER A 320 -21.00 11.97 -12.37
CA SER A 320 -20.17 13.13 -12.00
C SER A 320 -19.37 13.82 -13.12
N VAL A 321 -19.94 14.91 -13.66
CA VAL A 321 -19.12 16.09 -13.98
C VAL A 321 -18.63 16.65 -12.64
N SER A 322 -17.52 16.11 -12.14
CA SER A 322 -16.87 16.60 -10.93
C SER A 322 -16.11 17.87 -11.28
N ALA A 323 -16.75 19.03 -11.17
CA ALA A 323 -16.06 20.31 -11.26
C ALA A 323 -15.34 20.58 -9.92
N ARG A 324 -14.09 20.14 -9.80
CA ARG A 324 -13.18 20.62 -8.74
C ARG A 324 -12.33 21.80 -9.23
#